data_AF-X0UDZ8-F1
#
_entry.id   AF-X0UDZ8-F1
#
_cell.length_a   1.000
_cell.length_b   1.000
_cell.length_c   1.000
_cell.angle_alpha   90.00
_cell.angle_beta   90.00
_cell.angle_gamma   90.00
#
_symmetry.space_group_name_H-M   'P 1'
#
loop_
_entity.id
_entity.type
_entity.pdbx_description
1 polymer ?
#
loop_
_entity_poly.entity_id
_entity_poly.type
_entity_poly.pdbx_seq_one_letter_code
_entity_poly.pdbx_strand_id
1 'polypeptide(L)'
;ALPQLYLKDIFGLDEEKAQRSMDRNINAGIDKLRTFQLSNGGFSYWPNGNEVNLWGTNYAGHFMIEANKMGYYVPEDMYSQWIEFQKGKSRTTSDPSLTNIYRVYLLALADEPAIGAMNLLYESYLKEMSNTERWLLAASYELIGEGQIAQGIVKDAELTVKDYTEFAGTYGSALRDKAMILECLTVMEDPDREIVLYKEIAESLSENRWYSTQTIAYSLLAIGKYFRANPEGDEIMEGEIFLPGGEKLKFKTDEPAYTLPITQGFGQELEVIIH
;
A
#
# COMPACT_ATOMS: atom_id res chain seq x y z
N ALA A 1 -0.38 -0.98 -11.48
CA ALA A 1 -1.46 -1.92 -11.10
C ALA A 1 -1.93 -1.66 -9.67
N LEU A 2 -1.04 -1.63 -8.66
CA LEU A 2 -1.41 -1.37 -7.25
C LEU A 2 -2.32 -0.15 -7.01
N PRO A 3 -2.03 1.07 -7.53
CA PRO A 3 -2.95 2.18 -7.35
C PRO A 3 -4.33 1.90 -7.95
N GLN A 4 -4.37 1.23 -9.11
CA GLN A 4 -5.61 0.98 -9.86
C GLN A 4 -6.57 -0.01 -9.19
N LEU A 5 -6.09 -0.81 -8.22
CA LEU A 5 -6.96 -1.66 -7.41
C LEU A 5 -8.01 -0.78 -6.71
N TYR A 6 -7.51 0.22 -6.01
CA TYR A 6 -8.30 1.08 -5.13
C TYR A 6 -8.91 2.29 -5.81
N LEU A 7 -8.39 2.65 -6.99
CA LEU A 7 -9.08 3.60 -7.85
C LEU A 7 -10.52 3.13 -8.17
N LYS A 8 -10.87 1.84 -8.12
CA LYS A 8 -12.26 1.42 -8.29
C LYS A 8 -13.19 1.90 -7.17
N ASP A 9 -12.70 1.84 -5.94
CA ASP A 9 -13.41 2.23 -4.73
C ASP A 9 -13.40 3.76 -4.55
N ILE A 10 -12.34 4.43 -5.01
CA ILE A 10 -12.23 5.90 -5.06
C ILE A 10 -12.96 6.47 -6.26
N PHE A 11 -13.45 5.68 -7.23
CA PHE A 11 -13.99 6.24 -8.47
C PHE A 11 -15.46 5.98 -8.83
N GLY A 12 -16.24 5.13 -8.15
CA GLY A 12 -17.71 5.18 -8.26
C GLY A 12 -18.16 5.04 -9.73
N LEU A 13 -17.60 4.03 -10.39
CA LEU A 13 -17.56 4.01 -11.85
C LEU A 13 -18.85 3.51 -12.47
N ASP A 14 -19.80 4.42 -12.69
CA ASP A 14 -20.97 4.18 -13.56
C ASP A 14 -20.57 3.99 -15.06
N GLU A 15 -19.27 4.09 -15.38
CA GLU A 15 -18.70 3.75 -16.70
C GLU A 15 -18.09 2.34 -16.75
N GLU A 16 -18.89 1.37 -17.21
CA GLU A 16 -18.51 -0.02 -17.50
C GLU A 16 -17.22 -0.16 -18.33
N LYS A 17 -16.87 0.84 -19.15
CA LYS A 17 -15.65 0.84 -19.98
C LYS A 17 -14.38 1.10 -19.15
N ALA A 18 -14.43 2.01 -18.18
CA ALA A 18 -13.32 2.31 -17.30
C ALA A 18 -13.03 1.14 -16.36
N GLN A 19 -14.08 0.55 -15.77
CA GLN A 19 -13.98 -0.65 -14.94
C GLN A 19 -13.30 -1.80 -15.69
N ARG A 20 -13.76 -2.11 -16.92
CA ARG A 20 -13.16 -3.15 -17.76
C ARG A 20 -11.70 -2.87 -18.15
N SER A 21 -11.31 -1.60 -18.27
CA SER A 21 -9.92 -1.22 -18.55
C SER A 21 -9.03 -1.48 -17.33
N MET A 22 -9.50 -1.08 -16.15
CA MET A 22 -8.81 -1.34 -14.88
C MET A 22 -8.66 -2.83 -14.61
N ASP A 23 -9.72 -3.61 -14.80
CA ASP A 23 -9.67 -5.07 -14.67
C ASP A 23 -8.61 -5.69 -15.58
N ARG A 24 -8.55 -5.22 -16.82
CA ARG A 24 -7.55 -5.69 -17.78
C ARG A 24 -6.13 -5.36 -17.32
N ASN A 25 -5.91 -4.16 -16.78
CA ASN A 25 -4.60 -3.73 -16.30
C ASN A 25 -4.17 -4.46 -15.02
N ILE A 26 -5.11 -4.73 -14.12
CA ILE A 26 -4.86 -5.49 -12.88
C ILE A 26 -4.50 -6.92 -13.25
N ASN A 27 -5.31 -7.60 -14.08
CA ASN A 27 -5.03 -8.94 -14.55
C ASN A 27 -3.68 -9.02 -15.31
N ALA A 28 -3.41 -8.07 -16.21
CA ALA A 28 -2.12 -7.99 -16.89
C ALA A 28 -0.95 -7.75 -15.92
N GLY A 29 -1.18 -7.00 -14.84
CA GLY A 29 -0.20 -6.80 -13.76
C GLY A 29 0.10 -8.10 -13.01
N ILE A 30 -0.92 -8.87 -12.64
CA ILE A 30 -0.81 -10.18 -11.99
C ILE A 30 -0.05 -11.15 -12.91
N ASP A 31 -0.42 -11.22 -14.20
CA ASP A 31 0.27 -12.08 -15.17
C ASP A 31 1.75 -11.69 -15.32
N LYS A 32 2.03 -10.38 -15.36
CA LYS A 32 3.38 -9.86 -15.50
C LYS A 32 4.23 -10.16 -14.27
N LEU A 33 3.67 -10.19 -13.05
CA LEU A 33 4.41 -10.52 -11.83
C LEU A 33 5.10 -11.88 -11.89
N ARG A 34 4.53 -12.85 -12.62
CA ARG A 34 5.16 -14.17 -12.84
C ARG A 34 6.56 -14.06 -13.46
N THR A 35 6.80 -13.03 -14.26
CA THR A 35 8.13 -12.81 -14.89
C THR A 35 9.17 -12.24 -13.92
N PHE A 36 8.75 -11.74 -12.76
CA PHE A 36 9.65 -11.19 -11.74
C PHE A 36 9.94 -12.20 -10.62
N GLN A 37 9.06 -13.17 -10.40
CA GLN A 37 9.20 -14.16 -9.34
C GLN A 37 10.33 -15.14 -9.65
N LEU A 38 11.18 -15.38 -8.66
CA LEU A 38 12.27 -16.34 -8.70
C LEU A 38 11.83 -17.68 -8.12
N SER A 39 12.60 -18.74 -8.39
CA SER A 39 12.30 -20.10 -7.94
C SER A 39 12.22 -20.29 -6.43
N ASN A 40 12.75 -19.35 -5.65
CA ASN A 40 12.65 -19.35 -4.19
C ASN A 40 11.42 -18.61 -3.66
N GLY A 41 10.54 -18.09 -4.53
CA GLY A 41 9.33 -17.35 -4.19
C GLY A 41 9.51 -15.84 -3.98
N GLY A 42 10.76 -15.36 -3.89
CA GLY A 42 11.08 -13.93 -3.86
C GLY A 42 10.92 -13.27 -5.23
N PHE A 43 10.82 -11.95 -5.28
CA PHE A 43 10.71 -11.19 -6.51
C PHE A 43 11.98 -10.40 -6.80
N SER A 44 12.35 -10.33 -8.07
CA SER A 44 13.45 -9.51 -8.57
C SER A 44 12.98 -8.10 -8.92
N TYR A 45 13.92 -7.17 -9.12
CA TYR A 45 13.60 -5.79 -9.49
C TYR A 45 13.22 -5.65 -10.98
N TRP A 46 13.76 -6.50 -11.85
CA TRP A 46 13.52 -6.50 -13.29
C TRP A 46 12.91 -7.83 -13.74
N PRO A 47 12.08 -7.84 -14.80
CA PRO A 47 11.60 -9.10 -15.38
C PRO A 47 12.77 -10.02 -15.74
N ASN A 48 12.65 -11.30 -15.42
CA ASN A 48 13.67 -12.33 -15.61
C ASN A 48 15.01 -12.03 -14.90
N GLY A 49 14.98 -11.19 -13.86
CA GLY A 49 16.12 -11.03 -12.97
C GLY A 49 16.48 -12.34 -12.26
N ASN A 50 17.63 -12.37 -11.60
CA ASN A 50 18.11 -13.53 -10.85
C ASN A 50 18.42 -13.20 -9.38
N GLU A 51 18.31 -11.93 -8.99
CA GLU A 51 18.54 -11.47 -7.62
C GLU A 51 17.23 -11.05 -6.97
N VAL A 52 17.03 -11.50 -5.73
CA VAL A 52 15.87 -11.11 -4.93
C VAL A 52 16.02 -9.66 -4.50
N ASN A 53 14.96 -8.87 -4.71
CA ASN A 53 14.79 -7.57 -4.08
C ASN A 53 13.77 -7.71 -2.94
N LEU A 54 14.20 -7.57 -1.68
CA LEU A 54 13.33 -7.81 -0.51
C LEU A 54 12.18 -6.81 -0.44
N TRP A 55 12.43 -5.53 -0.72
CA TRP A 55 11.39 -4.51 -0.73
C TRP A 55 10.39 -4.72 -1.88
N GLY A 56 10.89 -5.05 -3.08
CA GLY A 56 10.08 -5.41 -4.24
C GLY A 56 9.25 -6.67 -3.99
N THR A 57 9.78 -7.64 -3.23
CA THR A 57 9.04 -8.82 -2.79
C THR A 57 7.89 -8.45 -1.85
N ASN A 58 8.10 -7.52 -0.91
CA ASN A 58 7.01 -7.00 -0.08
C ASN A 58 5.97 -6.26 -0.94
N TYR A 59 6.40 -5.37 -1.84
CA TYR A 59 5.52 -4.59 -2.71
C TYR A 59 4.65 -5.49 -3.62
N ALA A 60 5.26 -6.50 -4.25
CA ALA A 60 4.53 -7.49 -5.05
C ALA A 60 3.55 -8.29 -4.19
N GLY A 61 3.97 -8.70 -3.00
CA GLY A 61 3.13 -9.36 -2.00
C GLY A 61 1.89 -8.54 -1.64
N HIS A 62 2.09 -7.27 -1.30
CA HIS A 62 1.01 -6.37 -0.97
C HIS A 62 -0.01 -6.25 -2.10
N PHE A 63 0.46 -6.04 -3.33
CA PHE A 63 -0.43 -6.03 -4.49
C PHE A 63 -1.22 -7.34 -4.66
N MET A 64 -0.57 -8.49 -4.50
CA MET A 64 -1.25 -9.79 -4.61
C MET A 64 -2.30 -9.99 -3.51
N ILE A 65 -2.00 -9.62 -2.26
CA ILE A 65 -2.95 -9.70 -1.14
C ILE A 65 -4.17 -8.85 -1.46
N GLU A 66 -3.96 -7.59 -1.83
CA GLU A 66 -5.06 -6.67 -2.08
C GLU A 66 -5.88 -7.05 -3.32
N ALA A 67 -5.23 -7.49 -4.39
CA ALA A 67 -5.91 -8.02 -5.56
C ALA A 67 -6.80 -9.23 -5.20
N ASN A 68 -6.29 -10.16 -4.39
CA ASN A 68 -7.05 -11.31 -3.93
C ASN A 68 -8.26 -10.90 -3.07
N LYS A 69 -8.08 -9.98 -2.11
CA LYS A 69 -9.16 -9.42 -1.28
C LYS A 69 -10.24 -8.71 -2.09
N MET A 70 -9.87 -8.13 -3.23
CA MET A 70 -10.81 -7.50 -4.17
C MET A 70 -11.45 -8.49 -5.17
N GLY A 71 -11.18 -9.79 -5.04
CA GLY A 71 -11.78 -10.84 -5.86
C GLY A 71 -11.08 -11.11 -7.20
N TYR A 72 -9.89 -10.55 -7.42
CA TYR A 72 -9.08 -10.90 -8.59
C TYR A 72 -8.43 -12.27 -8.42
N TYR A 73 -8.33 -13.01 -9.52
CA TYR A 73 -7.61 -14.27 -9.53
C TYR A 73 -6.10 -14.04 -9.44
N VAL A 74 -5.50 -14.45 -8.33
CA VAL A 74 -4.05 -14.52 -8.15
C VAL A 74 -3.64 -16.00 -8.21
N PRO A 75 -2.72 -16.40 -9.10
CA PRO A 75 -2.24 -17.78 -9.17
C PRO A 75 -1.74 -18.31 -7.82
N GLU A 76 -2.31 -19.43 -7.37
CA GLU A 76 -2.05 -20.03 -6.05
C GLU A 76 -0.58 -20.45 -5.88
N ASP A 77 0.04 -20.96 -6.94
CA ASP A 77 1.47 -21.33 -6.96
C ASP A 77 2.37 -20.12 -6.71
N MET A 78 2.06 -18.97 -7.32
CA MET A 78 2.80 -17.73 -7.13
C MET A 78 2.62 -17.18 -5.71
N TYR A 79 1.39 -17.18 -5.20
CA TYR A 79 1.06 -16.65 -3.89
C TYR A 79 1.63 -17.50 -2.74
N SER A 80 1.48 -18.82 -2.80
CA SER A 80 2.02 -19.75 -1.80
C SER A 80 3.55 -19.71 -1.73
N GLN A 81 4.24 -19.64 -2.87
CA GLN A 81 5.69 -19.47 -2.90
C GLN A 81 6.15 -18.15 -2.27
N TRP A 82 5.39 -17.07 -2.49
CA TRP A 82 5.66 -15.79 -1.83
C TRP A 82 5.50 -15.88 -0.30
N ILE A 83 4.42 -16.51 0.19
CA ILE A 83 4.23 -16.75 1.64
C ILE A 83 5.41 -17.53 2.23
N GLU A 84 5.79 -18.64 1.60
CA GLU A 84 6.88 -19.49 2.09
C GLU A 84 8.23 -18.74 2.08
N PHE A 85 8.50 -17.93 1.06
CA PHE A 85 9.67 -17.06 1.02
C PHE A 85 9.67 -16.08 2.21
N GLN A 86 8.55 -15.39 2.45
CA GLN A 86 8.44 -14.41 3.52
C GLN A 86 8.53 -15.05 4.91
N LYS A 87 7.88 -16.20 5.13
CA LYS A 87 8.01 -16.97 6.38
C LYS A 87 9.43 -17.48 6.61
N GLY A 88 10.12 -17.91 5.55
CA GLY A 88 11.53 -18.29 5.62
C GLY A 88 12.40 -17.12 6.06
N LYS A 89 12.19 -15.94 5.45
CA LYS A 89 12.95 -14.73 5.79
C LYS A 89 12.65 -14.19 7.18
N SER A 90 11.40 -14.21 7.64
CA SER A 90 11.04 -13.74 8.99
C SER A 90 11.70 -14.57 10.10
N ARG A 91 12.05 -15.83 9.85
CA ARG A 91 12.80 -16.68 10.80
C ARG A 91 14.29 -16.38 10.83
N THR A 92 14.86 -15.87 9.74
CA THR A 92 16.32 -15.67 9.61
C THR A 92 16.77 -14.23 9.78
N THR A 93 15.83 -13.29 9.84
CA THR A 93 16.12 -11.86 9.87
C THR A 93 15.38 -11.23 11.04
N SER A 94 16.14 -10.70 12.00
CA SER A 94 15.62 -10.17 13.25
C SER A 94 15.81 -8.66 13.42
N ASP A 95 16.42 -7.96 12.46
CA ASP A 95 16.60 -6.52 12.57
C ASP A 95 15.25 -5.78 12.38
N PRO A 96 15.02 -4.66 13.09
CA PRO A 96 13.77 -3.92 13.01
C PRO A 96 13.69 -3.02 11.77
N SER A 97 14.38 -3.33 10.67
CA SER A 97 14.22 -2.53 9.46
C SER A 97 12.77 -2.53 9.01
N LEU A 98 12.33 -1.39 8.48
CA LEU A 98 11.03 -1.25 7.84
C LEU A 98 10.70 -2.36 6.83
N THR A 99 11.69 -2.91 6.12
CA THR A 99 11.48 -4.05 5.21
C THR A 99 11.02 -5.31 5.96
N ASN A 100 11.58 -5.60 7.13
CA ASN A 100 11.21 -6.78 7.92
C ASN A 100 9.90 -6.57 8.67
N ILE A 101 9.67 -5.36 9.18
CA ILE A 101 8.42 -5.03 9.88
C ILE A 101 7.25 -5.04 8.89
N TYR A 102 7.44 -4.46 7.71
CA TYR A 102 6.46 -4.53 6.64
C TYR A 102 6.22 -5.98 6.17
N ARG A 103 7.25 -6.84 6.17
CA ARG A 103 7.06 -8.28 5.88
C ARG A 103 6.13 -8.94 6.89
N VAL A 104 6.30 -8.71 8.20
CA VAL A 104 5.43 -9.35 9.19
C VAL A 104 4.01 -8.81 9.13
N TYR A 105 3.85 -7.52 8.81
CA TYR A 105 2.55 -6.92 8.50
C TYR A 105 1.87 -7.61 7.31
N LEU A 106 2.57 -7.77 6.19
CA LEU A 106 1.99 -8.41 5.00
C LEU A 106 1.65 -9.88 5.24
N LEU A 107 2.44 -10.59 6.06
CA LEU A 107 2.12 -11.96 6.46
C LEU A 107 0.85 -12.01 7.33
N ALA A 108 0.69 -11.08 8.27
CA ALA A 108 -0.56 -10.97 9.05
C ALA A 108 -1.75 -10.57 8.16
N LEU A 109 -1.56 -9.65 7.22
CA LEU A 109 -2.58 -9.19 6.28
C LEU A 109 -3.04 -10.31 5.32
N ALA A 110 -2.18 -11.29 5.09
CA ALA A 110 -2.42 -12.51 4.30
C ALA A 110 -2.97 -13.68 5.13
N ASP A 111 -3.38 -13.46 6.39
CA ASP A 111 -3.84 -14.50 7.32
C ASP A 111 -2.80 -15.60 7.62
N GLU A 112 -1.51 -15.28 7.44
CA GLU A 112 -0.38 -16.21 7.60
C GLU A 112 0.71 -15.65 8.53
N PRO A 113 0.37 -15.23 9.76
CA PRO A 113 1.22 -14.39 10.60
C PRO A 113 2.51 -15.09 11.05
N ALA A 114 3.61 -14.34 11.05
CA ALA A 114 4.89 -14.77 11.61
C ALA A 114 5.01 -14.40 13.09
N ILE A 115 4.15 -14.99 13.94
CA ILE A 115 4.02 -14.64 15.37
C ILE A 115 5.36 -14.60 16.10
N GLY A 116 6.23 -15.61 15.89
CA GLY A 116 7.55 -15.62 16.53
C GLY A 116 8.44 -14.42 16.16
N ALA A 117 8.39 -13.97 14.90
CA ALA A 117 9.11 -12.78 14.45
C ALA A 117 8.46 -11.50 14.99
N MET A 118 7.12 -11.43 15.03
CA MET A 118 6.38 -10.30 15.62
C MET A 118 6.72 -10.13 17.11
N ASN A 119 6.75 -11.22 17.88
CA ASN A 119 7.10 -11.19 19.29
C ASN A 119 8.56 -10.76 19.50
N LEU A 120 9.49 -11.28 18.68
CA LEU A 120 10.89 -10.87 18.74
C LEU A 120 11.05 -9.37 18.48
N LEU A 121 10.38 -8.84 17.44
CA LEU A 121 10.38 -7.42 17.10
C LEU A 121 9.82 -6.58 18.25
N TYR A 122 8.68 -6.99 18.80
CA TYR A 122 8.02 -6.32 19.93
C TYR A 122 8.89 -6.29 21.19
N GLU A 123 9.44 -7.44 21.61
CA GLU A 123 10.20 -7.54 22.86
C GLU A 123 11.58 -6.89 22.76
N SER A 124 12.25 -7.00 21.61
CA SER A 124 13.66 -6.63 21.48
C SER A 124 13.88 -5.23 20.91
N TYR A 125 12.96 -4.72 20.08
CA TYR A 125 13.26 -3.54 19.24
C TYR A 125 12.22 -2.42 19.32
N LEU A 126 11.08 -2.61 19.98
CA LEU A 126 9.98 -1.63 20.01
C LEU A 126 10.42 -0.19 20.39
N LYS A 127 11.37 -0.08 21.33
CA LYS A 127 11.88 1.23 21.80
C LYS A 127 12.68 1.98 20.74
N GLU A 128 13.32 1.25 19.82
CA GLU A 128 14.18 1.79 18.77
C GLU A 128 13.44 2.07 17.45
N MET A 129 12.24 1.49 17.30
CA MET A 129 11.40 1.66 16.10
C MET A 129 10.96 3.10 15.90
N SER A 130 10.91 3.50 14.63
CA SER A 130 10.21 4.69 14.15
C SER A 130 8.69 4.56 14.31
N ASN A 131 7.96 5.66 14.16
CA ASN A 131 6.50 5.65 14.21
C ASN A 131 5.90 4.71 13.15
N THR A 132 6.37 4.78 11.90
CA THR A 132 5.90 3.92 10.80
C THR A 132 6.04 2.43 11.16
N GLU A 133 7.18 2.06 11.73
CA GLU A 133 7.48 0.69 12.15
C GLU A 133 6.59 0.23 13.31
N ARG A 134 6.31 1.10 14.28
CA ARG A 134 5.37 0.82 15.38
C ARG A 134 3.95 0.61 14.87
N TRP A 135 3.46 1.47 13.97
CA TRP A 135 2.12 1.36 13.40
C TRP A 135 1.96 0.05 12.61
N LEU A 136 2.94 -0.31 11.78
CA LEU A 136 2.93 -1.59 11.05
C LEU A 136 2.91 -2.79 12.00
N LEU A 137 3.73 -2.78 13.05
CA LEU A 137 3.75 -3.86 14.03
C LEU A 137 2.44 -3.94 14.80
N ALA A 138 1.86 -2.80 15.20
CA ALA A 138 0.57 -2.75 15.88
C ALA A 138 -0.57 -3.28 15.01
N ALA A 139 -0.66 -2.81 13.76
CA ALA A 139 -1.64 -3.32 12.80
C ALA A 139 -1.46 -4.83 12.55
N SER A 140 -0.22 -5.34 12.58
CA SER A 140 0.04 -6.78 12.51
C SER A 140 -0.59 -7.54 13.67
N TYR A 141 -0.51 -7.00 14.90
CA TYR A 141 -1.16 -7.59 16.08
C TYR A 141 -2.68 -7.46 16.02
N GLU A 142 -3.21 -6.33 15.54
CA GLU A 142 -4.64 -6.12 15.36
C GLU A 142 -5.23 -7.17 14.41
N LEU A 143 -4.59 -7.39 13.25
CA LEU A 143 -5.02 -8.37 12.24
C LEU A 143 -5.12 -9.80 12.77
N ILE A 144 -4.34 -10.15 13.80
CA ILE A 144 -4.38 -11.49 14.41
C ILE A 144 -5.26 -11.56 15.67
N GLY A 145 -6.02 -10.49 15.98
CA GLY A 145 -6.93 -10.42 17.12
C GLY A 145 -6.28 -10.04 18.45
N GLU A 146 -5.03 -9.57 18.43
CA GLU A 146 -4.26 -9.18 19.63
C GLU A 146 -4.34 -7.66 19.88
N GLY A 147 -5.55 -7.10 19.83
CA GLY A 147 -5.77 -5.65 19.89
C GLY A 147 -5.26 -4.98 21.16
N GLN A 148 -5.18 -5.69 22.30
CA GLN A 148 -4.57 -5.14 23.52
C GLN A 148 -3.08 -4.84 23.33
N ILE A 149 -2.35 -5.70 22.61
CA ILE A 149 -0.94 -5.50 22.30
C ILE A 149 -0.81 -4.36 21.28
N ALA A 150 -1.64 -4.35 20.24
CA ALA A 150 -1.67 -3.29 19.24
C ALA A 150 -1.86 -1.90 19.88
N GLN A 151 -2.86 -1.75 20.75
CA GLN A 151 -3.13 -0.52 21.51
C GLN A 151 -1.97 -0.13 22.44
N GLY A 152 -1.31 -1.12 23.06
CA GLY A 152 -0.11 -0.88 23.86
C GLY A 152 1.06 -0.30 23.05
N ILE A 153 1.23 -0.73 21.80
CA ILE A 153 2.28 -0.24 20.90
C ILE A 153 1.99 1.21 20.47
N VAL A 154 0.75 1.51 20.06
CA VAL A 154 0.41 2.81 19.46
C VAL A 154 0.13 3.91 20.46
N LYS A 155 0.01 3.58 21.75
CA LYS A 155 -0.15 4.56 22.83
C LYS A 155 0.93 5.64 22.81
N ASP A 156 2.16 5.23 22.51
CA ASP A 156 3.33 6.12 22.46
C ASP A 156 3.84 6.33 21.01
N ALA A 157 3.04 5.97 20.00
CA ALA A 157 3.36 6.20 18.59
C ALA A 157 2.69 7.47 18.09
N GLU A 158 3.47 8.38 17.50
CA GLU A 158 2.92 9.58 16.87
C GLU A 158 2.55 9.28 15.41
N LEU A 159 1.77 10.16 14.79
CA LEU A 159 1.51 10.12 13.33
C LEU A 159 2.62 10.80 12.53
N THR A 160 3.56 11.46 13.22
CA THR A 160 4.63 12.23 12.58
C THR A 160 5.66 11.29 11.95
N VAL A 161 6.07 11.62 10.73
CA VAL A 161 7.19 10.99 10.05
C VAL A 161 8.23 12.06 9.78
N LYS A 162 9.49 11.81 10.14
CA LYS A 162 10.59 12.73 9.85
C LYS A 162 10.69 12.94 8.35
N ASP A 163 10.91 14.17 7.91
CA ASP A 163 11.07 14.43 6.48
C ASP A 163 12.33 13.74 5.94
N TYR A 164 12.16 12.96 4.88
CA TYR A 164 13.25 12.29 4.18
C TYR A 164 12.82 11.95 2.76
N THR A 165 13.80 11.74 1.89
CA THR A 165 13.60 11.16 0.57
C THR A 165 14.78 10.24 0.29
N GLU A 166 14.50 8.97 0.01
CA GLU A 166 15.49 7.95 -0.31
C GLU A 166 15.43 7.64 -1.81
N PHE A 167 16.54 7.84 -2.52
CA PHE A 167 16.62 7.59 -3.98
C PHE A 167 17.00 6.15 -4.34
N ALA A 168 17.38 5.33 -3.35
CA ALA A 168 17.79 3.93 -3.51
C ALA A 168 17.15 3.07 -2.40
N GLY A 169 17.39 1.76 -2.37
CA GLY A 169 16.92 0.91 -1.28
C GLY A 169 15.40 0.69 -1.30
N THR A 170 14.68 1.45 -0.48
CA THR A 170 13.22 1.34 -0.33
C THR A 170 12.43 2.41 -1.10
N TYR A 171 13.13 3.34 -1.76
CA TYR A 171 12.55 4.47 -2.50
C TYR A 171 11.57 5.30 -1.64
N GLY A 172 11.92 5.43 -0.36
CA GLY A 172 11.06 6.00 0.67
C GLY A 172 10.93 7.50 0.64
N SER A 173 9.84 7.95 1.25
CA SER A 173 9.58 9.35 1.50
C SER A 173 8.70 9.45 2.75
N ALA A 174 8.71 10.63 3.39
CA ALA A 174 7.79 10.88 4.49
C ALA A 174 6.33 10.69 4.08
N LEU A 175 5.96 11.10 2.85
CA LEU A 175 4.60 10.90 2.33
C LEU A 175 4.25 9.41 2.16
N ARG A 176 5.19 8.58 1.69
CA ARG A 176 4.98 7.13 1.58
C ARG A 176 4.75 6.49 2.95
N ASP A 177 5.53 6.88 3.95
CA ASP A 177 5.41 6.35 5.31
C ASP A 177 4.12 6.80 5.99
N LYS A 178 3.70 8.05 5.78
CA LYS A 178 2.36 8.52 6.18
C LYS A 178 1.26 7.67 5.55
N ALA A 179 1.36 7.35 4.26
CA ALA A 179 0.38 6.48 3.62
C ALA A 179 0.34 5.07 4.22
N MET A 180 1.49 4.49 4.57
CA MET A 180 1.53 3.21 5.29
C MET A 180 0.90 3.31 6.68
N ILE A 181 1.10 4.41 7.41
CA ILE A 181 0.44 4.65 8.70
C ILE A 181 -1.08 4.81 8.51
N LEU A 182 -1.54 5.52 7.48
CA LEU A 182 -2.98 5.67 7.20
C LEU A 182 -3.64 4.31 6.97
N GLU A 183 -2.97 3.43 6.22
CA GLU A 183 -3.44 2.06 6.06
C GLU A 183 -3.51 1.28 7.37
N CYS A 184 -2.51 1.43 8.24
CA CYS A 184 -2.52 0.80 9.57
C CYS A 184 -3.66 1.33 10.43
N LEU A 185 -3.96 2.63 10.35
CA LEU A 185 -5.07 3.24 11.06
C LEU A 185 -6.41 2.65 10.60
N THR A 186 -6.61 2.46 9.28
CA THR A 186 -7.79 1.78 8.73
C THR A 186 -7.93 0.35 9.23
N VAL A 187 -6.83 -0.38 9.38
CA VAL A 187 -6.83 -1.73 9.99
C VAL A 187 -7.21 -1.68 11.48
N MET A 188 -6.81 -0.61 12.17
CA MET A 188 -7.04 -0.43 13.60
C MET A 188 -8.37 0.25 13.95
N GLU A 189 -9.16 0.63 12.94
CA GLU A 189 -10.45 1.32 13.09
C GLU A 189 -10.33 2.58 13.98
N ASP A 190 -9.34 3.45 13.71
CA ASP A 190 -9.08 4.70 14.45
C ASP A 190 -9.42 5.95 13.59
N PRO A 191 -10.72 6.24 13.39
CA PRO A 191 -11.17 7.28 12.44
C PRO A 191 -10.70 8.69 12.80
N ASP A 192 -10.52 8.97 14.09
CA ASP A 192 -10.06 10.28 14.58
C ASP A 192 -8.64 10.60 14.11
N ARG A 193 -7.77 9.58 14.04
CA ARG A 193 -6.40 9.73 13.52
C ARG A 193 -6.33 9.53 12.01
N GLU A 194 -7.18 8.68 11.43
CA GLU A 194 -7.26 8.49 9.98
C GLU A 194 -7.50 9.80 9.25
N ILE A 195 -8.50 10.58 9.69
CA ILE A 195 -8.90 11.82 9.01
C ILE A 195 -7.78 12.85 8.96
N VAL A 196 -6.96 12.93 10.02
CA VAL A 196 -5.82 13.84 10.08
C VAL A 196 -4.81 13.48 9.00
N LEU A 197 -4.44 12.20 8.93
CA LEU A 197 -3.40 11.74 8.03
C LEU A 197 -3.87 11.71 6.57
N TYR A 198 -5.12 11.37 6.35
CA TYR A 198 -5.78 11.50 5.05
C TYR A 198 -5.65 12.92 4.51
N LYS A 199 -6.03 13.94 5.30
CA LYS A 199 -5.94 15.35 4.89
C LYS A 199 -4.52 15.77 4.54
N GLU A 200 -3.54 15.39 5.35
CA GLU A 200 -2.13 15.68 5.07
C GLU A 200 -1.62 15.02 3.77
N ILE A 201 -2.03 13.77 3.51
CA ILE A 201 -1.64 13.05 2.30
C ILE A 201 -2.33 13.66 1.07
N ALA A 202 -3.62 13.96 1.16
CA ALA A 202 -4.38 14.61 0.10
C ALA A 202 -3.75 15.96 -0.25
N GLU A 203 -3.52 16.82 0.74
CA GLU A 203 -2.86 18.13 0.56
C GLU A 203 -1.46 17.98 -0.08
N SER A 204 -0.68 16.99 0.36
CA SER A 204 0.64 16.73 -0.24
C SER A 204 0.52 16.32 -1.72
N LEU A 205 -0.43 15.46 -2.07
CA LEU A 205 -0.68 15.10 -3.48
C LEU A 205 -1.23 16.27 -4.30
N SER A 206 -1.89 17.23 -3.66
CA SER A 206 -2.33 18.50 -4.27
C SER A 206 -1.19 19.45 -4.63
N GLU A 207 -0.03 19.31 -3.97
CA GLU A 207 1.13 20.15 -4.26
C GLU A 207 1.71 19.82 -5.63
N ASN A 208 2.17 20.85 -6.35
CA ASN A 208 2.92 20.70 -7.60
C ASN A 208 4.36 20.23 -7.32
N ARG A 209 4.50 19.03 -6.76
CA ARG A 209 5.76 18.40 -6.37
C ARG A 209 5.89 17.05 -7.06
N TRP A 210 7.11 16.75 -7.52
CA TRP A 210 7.43 15.45 -8.09
C TRP A 210 7.51 14.38 -6.99
N TYR A 211 6.71 13.31 -7.13
CA TYR A 211 6.73 12.15 -6.25
C TYR A 211 7.19 10.88 -6.97
N SER A 212 7.81 9.96 -6.24
CA SER A 212 8.17 8.65 -6.80
C SER A 212 6.93 7.81 -7.08
N THR A 213 7.01 6.89 -8.06
CA THR A 213 5.91 5.96 -8.37
C THR A 213 5.43 5.18 -7.13
N GLN A 214 6.36 4.82 -6.23
CA GLN A 214 6.01 4.14 -4.98
C GLN A 214 5.23 5.04 -4.05
N THR A 215 5.68 6.28 -3.84
CA THR A 215 4.99 7.24 -2.97
C THR A 215 3.54 7.42 -3.44
N ILE A 216 3.34 7.69 -4.73
CA ILE A 216 1.99 7.83 -5.31
C ILE A 216 1.17 6.56 -5.11
N ALA A 217 1.77 5.38 -5.34
CA ALA A 217 1.06 4.12 -5.22
C ALA A 217 0.59 3.81 -3.79
N TYR A 218 1.43 4.03 -2.78
CA TYR A 218 1.04 3.88 -1.39
C TYR A 218 -0.01 4.90 -0.98
N SER A 219 0.14 6.18 -1.37
CA SER A 219 -0.83 7.22 -1.03
C SER A 219 -2.21 6.94 -1.61
N LEU A 220 -2.30 6.57 -2.90
CA LEU A 220 -3.58 6.24 -3.53
C LEU A 220 -4.21 4.97 -2.95
N LEU A 221 -3.39 3.96 -2.63
CA LEU A 221 -3.84 2.77 -1.92
C LEU A 221 -4.48 3.12 -0.58
N ALA A 222 -3.77 3.89 0.25
CA ALA A 222 -4.22 4.26 1.59
C ALA A 222 -5.49 5.12 1.55
N ILE A 223 -5.54 6.10 0.64
CA ILE A 223 -6.74 6.93 0.41
C ILE A 223 -7.94 6.04 0.02
N GLY A 224 -7.77 5.09 -0.90
CA GLY A 224 -8.89 4.25 -1.31
C GLY A 224 -9.37 3.28 -0.23
N LYS A 225 -8.46 2.77 0.59
CA LYS A 225 -8.83 1.98 1.78
C LYS A 225 -9.61 2.84 2.78
N TYR A 226 -9.18 4.07 3.01
CA TYR A 226 -9.89 5.04 3.84
C TYR A 226 -11.32 5.28 3.34
N PHE A 227 -11.54 5.56 2.05
CA PHE A 227 -12.88 5.76 1.48
C PHE A 227 -13.77 4.53 1.57
N ARG A 228 -13.22 3.35 1.30
CA ARG A 228 -13.97 2.09 1.43
C ARG A 228 -14.40 1.83 2.88
N ALA A 229 -13.58 2.19 3.87
CA ALA A 229 -13.91 2.08 5.28
C ALA A 229 -14.89 3.17 5.75
N ASN A 230 -14.93 4.32 5.07
CA ASN A 230 -15.73 5.49 5.44
C ASN A 230 -16.69 5.93 4.30
N PRO A 231 -17.68 5.10 3.90
CA PRO A 231 -18.53 5.36 2.72
C PRO A 231 -19.54 6.51 2.88
N GLU A 232 -19.82 6.95 4.11
CA GLU A 232 -20.80 8.01 4.43
C GLU A 232 -20.15 9.37 4.74
N GLY A 233 -18.87 9.58 4.42
CA GLY A 233 -18.19 10.84 4.69
C GLY A 233 -18.75 12.01 3.86
N ASP A 234 -19.16 13.09 4.51
CA ASP A 234 -19.62 14.36 3.89
C ASP A 234 -18.52 15.14 3.12
N GLU A 235 -17.35 14.52 2.86
CA GLU A 235 -16.19 15.20 2.29
C GLU A 235 -16.17 15.12 0.77
N ILE A 236 -16.19 16.29 0.12
CA ILE A 236 -16.12 16.43 -1.32
C ILE A 236 -14.66 16.31 -1.76
N MET A 237 -14.30 15.27 -2.51
CA MET A 237 -13.00 15.15 -3.16
C MET A 237 -13.01 15.92 -4.48
N GLU A 238 -12.18 16.96 -4.61
CA GLU A 238 -11.90 17.61 -5.90
C GLU A 238 -10.43 17.41 -6.30
N GLY A 239 -10.10 17.55 -7.58
CA GLY A 239 -8.75 17.30 -8.06
C GLY A 239 -8.60 17.37 -9.58
N GLU A 240 -7.40 17.10 -10.08
CA GLU A 240 -7.01 17.10 -11.48
C GLU A 240 -6.06 15.92 -11.74
N ILE A 241 -6.43 15.03 -12.66
CA ILE A 241 -5.61 13.91 -13.11
C ILE A 241 -4.97 14.32 -14.46
N PHE A 242 -3.65 14.23 -14.52
CA PHE A 242 -2.82 14.40 -15.71
C PHE A 242 -2.51 13.05 -16.31
N LEU A 243 -3.03 12.85 -17.51
CA LEU A 243 -2.80 11.63 -18.26
C LEU A 243 -1.46 11.67 -19.00
N PRO A 244 -0.86 10.49 -19.22
CA PRO A 244 0.28 10.34 -20.10
C PRO A 244 -0.08 10.79 -21.53
N GLY A 245 0.37 12.00 -21.89
CA GLY A 245 -0.07 12.73 -23.09
C GLY A 245 -0.33 14.22 -22.87
N GLY A 246 -0.35 14.68 -21.61
CA GLY A 246 -0.56 16.09 -21.25
C GLY A 246 -2.03 16.50 -21.15
N GLU A 247 -2.94 15.54 -21.24
CA GLU A 247 -4.38 15.75 -21.05
C GLU A 247 -4.68 15.91 -19.55
N LYS A 248 -5.40 16.97 -19.21
CA LYS A 248 -5.72 17.36 -17.84
C LYS A 248 -7.21 17.17 -17.59
N LEU A 249 -7.54 16.41 -16.56
CA LEU A 249 -8.89 15.98 -16.28
C LEU A 249 -9.27 16.32 -14.84
N LYS A 250 -10.14 17.33 -14.69
CA LYS A 250 -10.61 17.77 -13.37
C LYS A 250 -11.67 16.84 -12.82
N PHE A 251 -11.78 16.80 -11.50
CA PHE A 251 -12.78 16.06 -10.78
C PHE A 251 -13.30 16.75 -9.54
N LYS A 252 -14.54 16.45 -9.18
CA LYS A 252 -15.23 16.93 -7.99
C LYS A 252 -16.36 15.95 -7.66
N THR A 253 -16.31 15.32 -6.50
CA THR A 253 -17.28 14.32 -6.07
C THR A 253 -17.59 14.48 -4.59
N ASP A 254 -18.85 14.50 -4.22
CA ASP A 254 -19.35 14.30 -2.85
C ASP A 254 -19.63 12.81 -2.57
N GLU A 255 -19.60 11.98 -3.61
CA GLU A 255 -19.54 10.54 -3.44
C GLU A 255 -18.13 10.15 -2.98
N PRO A 256 -17.99 9.05 -2.20
CA PRO A 256 -16.69 8.51 -1.80
C PRO A 256 -15.82 8.13 -3.00
N ALA A 257 -16.36 8.29 -4.23
CA ALA A 257 -15.79 7.76 -5.42
C ALA A 257 -16.05 8.58 -6.75
N TYR A 258 -15.02 9.12 -7.46
CA TYR A 258 -15.09 9.84 -8.77
C TYR A 258 -14.50 9.17 -10.06
N THR A 259 -15.20 8.98 -11.17
CA THR A 259 -14.61 8.32 -12.36
C THR A 259 -13.88 9.19 -13.36
N LEU A 260 -12.72 8.69 -13.84
CA LEU A 260 -12.09 9.24 -15.04
C LEU A 260 -11.53 8.22 -16.04
N PRO A 261 -12.10 8.11 -17.26
CA PRO A 261 -11.63 7.17 -18.27
C PRO A 261 -10.33 7.64 -18.96
N ILE A 262 -9.24 6.89 -18.74
CA ILE A 262 -7.96 7.09 -19.44
C ILE A 262 -8.01 6.38 -20.79
N THR A 263 -8.12 7.15 -21.88
CA THR A 263 -8.25 6.59 -23.24
C THR A 263 -6.95 6.58 -24.05
N GLN A 264 -5.86 7.17 -23.53
CA GLN A 264 -4.55 7.28 -24.20
C GLN A 264 -3.37 7.17 -23.19
N GLY A 265 -2.13 6.94 -23.68
CA GLY A 265 -0.90 7.05 -22.88
C GLY A 265 -0.47 5.83 -22.04
N PHE A 266 -0.97 4.64 -22.37
CA PHE A 266 -0.63 3.41 -21.65
C PHE A 266 0.89 3.20 -21.48
N GLY A 267 1.35 3.08 -20.23
CA GLY A 267 2.74 2.79 -19.90
C GLY A 267 3.62 4.01 -19.57
N GLN A 268 3.06 5.22 -19.49
CA GLN A 268 3.76 6.41 -19.00
C GLN A 268 3.17 6.89 -17.66
N GLU A 269 3.89 7.78 -16.97
CA GLU A 269 3.53 8.24 -15.63
C GLU A 269 2.24 9.07 -15.64
N LEU A 270 1.41 8.83 -14.62
CA LEU A 270 0.20 9.59 -14.30
C LEU A 270 0.53 10.56 -13.17
N GLU A 271 0.09 11.80 -13.30
CA GLU A 271 0.18 12.78 -12.22
C GLU A 271 -1.25 13.06 -11.73
N VAL A 272 -1.49 13.01 -10.44
CA VAL A 272 -2.83 13.22 -9.85
C VAL A 272 -2.68 14.29 -8.78
N ILE A 273 -3.34 15.41 -9.00
CA ILE A 273 -3.47 16.52 -8.07
C ILE A 273 -4.84 16.37 -7.42
N ILE A 274 -4.93 16.34 -6.09
CA ILE A 274 -6.22 16.44 -5.39
C ILE A 274 -6.36 17.91 -4.93
N HIS A 275 -7.49 18.43 -4.51
CA HIS A 275 -7.67 19.81 -4.05
C HIS A 275 -8.49 19.84 -2.76
#